data_AF-A0A6G0A7Q4-F1
#
_entry.id   AF-A0A6G0A7Q4-F1
#
_cell.length_a   1.000
_cell.length_b   1.000
_cell.length_c   1.000
_cell.angle_alpha   90.00
_cell.angle_beta   90.00
_cell.angle_gamma   90.00
#
_symmetry.space_group_name_H-M   'P 1'
#
loop_
_entity.id
_entity.type
_entity.pdbx_description
1 polymer ?
#
loop_
_entity_poly.entity_id
_entity_poly.type
_entity_poly.pdbx_seq_one_letter_code
_entity_poly.pdbx_strand_id
1 'polypeptide(L)'
;MARKQRGKNKDNARRSKKKVSLLDQEGVKYVDWKDVDLLRRFMSDRAKIRARRVTGNDAQQQRHVAMAIKNAREMALLPYTHRVTTQRGAGRGRGGDREARPPRPSHDTPPPPPSVTGDAEREEFDELPSDIPAGEVRADNVEAEVPAGPDQNQEG
;
A
#
# COMPACT_ATOMS: atom_id res chain seq x y z
N MET A 1 36.33 9.66 11.61
CA MET A 1 35.13 9.46 12.45
C MET A 1 34.21 8.42 11.80
N ALA A 2 34.09 7.22 12.40
CA ALA A 2 33.37 6.09 11.80
C ALA A 2 31.85 6.25 11.95
N ARG A 3 31.11 6.14 10.84
CA ARG A 3 29.63 6.13 10.83
C ARG A 3 29.12 4.82 11.44
N LYS A 4 28.51 4.92 12.62
CA LYS A 4 27.87 3.81 13.32
C LYS A 4 26.63 3.35 12.54
N GLN A 5 26.74 2.20 11.88
CA GLN A 5 25.64 1.50 11.22
C GLN A 5 24.48 1.30 12.19
N ARG A 6 23.28 1.79 11.83
CA ARG A 6 22.05 1.65 12.60
C ARG A 6 21.69 0.17 12.72
N GLY A 7 21.49 -0.30 13.94
CA GLY A 7 21.14 -1.68 14.25
C GLY A 7 19.86 -2.13 13.55
N LYS A 8 19.90 -3.34 12.98
CA LYS A 8 18.78 -4.02 12.31
C LYS A 8 17.60 -4.17 13.29
N ASN A 9 16.40 -3.82 12.84
CA ASN A 9 15.14 -3.86 13.60
C ASN A 9 14.97 -5.16 14.40
N LYS A 10 15.13 -5.06 15.73
CA LYS A 10 14.85 -6.11 16.71
C LYS A 10 13.34 -6.23 17.02
N ASP A 11 12.50 -5.49 16.30
CA ASP A 11 11.04 -5.49 16.47
C ASP A 11 10.34 -6.67 15.79
N ASN A 12 11.03 -7.42 14.91
CA ASN A 12 10.48 -8.61 14.28
C ASN A 12 10.60 -9.89 15.14
N ALA A 13 11.20 -9.77 16.33
CA ALA A 13 11.57 -10.90 17.18
C ALA A 13 10.43 -11.41 18.08
N ARG A 14 9.34 -10.66 18.24
CA ARG A 14 8.10 -11.19 18.84
C ARG A 14 7.24 -11.75 17.73
N ARG A 15 7.68 -12.87 17.13
CA ARG A 15 6.85 -13.66 16.21
C ARG A 15 5.53 -13.93 16.92
N SER A 16 4.52 -13.15 16.55
CA SER A 16 3.21 -13.23 17.16
C SER A 16 2.72 -14.64 16.87
N LYS A 17 2.53 -15.43 17.93
CA LYS A 17 2.01 -16.79 17.84
C LYS A 17 0.72 -16.71 17.01
N LYS A 18 0.60 -17.57 15.98
CA LYS A 18 -0.57 -17.60 15.10
C LYS A 18 -1.81 -17.69 16.00
N LYS A 19 -2.59 -16.60 16.02
CA LYS A 19 -3.89 -16.60 16.70
C LYS A 19 -4.80 -17.51 15.90
N VAL A 20 -5.57 -18.34 16.60
CA VAL A 20 -6.61 -19.16 15.95
C VAL A 20 -7.64 -18.21 15.33
N SER A 21 -8.01 -18.46 14.08
CA SER A 21 -8.98 -17.64 13.35
C SER A 21 -10.32 -17.64 14.06
N LEU A 22 -10.97 -16.49 14.13
CA LEU A 22 -12.34 -16.37 14.66
C LEU A 22 -13.34 -17.20 13.85
N LEU A 23 -13.14 -17.33 12.53
CA LEU A 23 -13.98 -18.16 11.66
C LEU A 23 -13.89 -19.64 12.01
N ASP A 24 -12.69 -20.12 12.33
CA ASP A 24 -12.45 -21.53 12.67
C ASP A 24 -13.02 -21.86 14.07
N GLN A 25 -13.08 -20.87 14.97
CA GLN A 25 -13.71 -21.02 16.29
C GLN A 25 -15.23 -21.08 16.21
N GLU A 26 -15.83 -20.28 15.32
CA GLU A 26 -17.28 -20.24 15.13
C GLU A 26 -17.79 -21.33 14.17
N GLY A 27 -16.89 -22.09 13.51
CA GLY A 27 -17.25 -23.17 12.59
C GLY A 27 -17.88 -22.70 11.28
N VAL A 28 -17.68 -21.43 10.92
CA VAL A 28 -18.31 -20.82 9.75
C VAL A 28 -17.52 -21.18 8.49
N LYS A 29 -18.07 -22.09 7.67
CA LYS A 29 -17.43 -22.56 6.43
C LYS A 29 -17.53 -21.55 5.27
N TYR A 30 -18.57 -20.72 5.26
CA TYR A 30 -18.83 -19.72 4.21
C TYR A 30 -19.19 -18.37 4.81
N VAL A 31 -18.56 -17.31 4.30
CA VAL A 31 -18.77 -15.94 4.80
C VAL A 31 -19.67 -15.19 3.82
N ASP A 32 -20.93 -15.01 4.20
CA ASP A 32 -21.90 -14.25 3.43
C ASP A 32 -21.84 -12.76 3.71
N TRP A 33 -22.21 -11.95 2.71
CA TRP A 33 -22.31 -10.50 2.85
C TRP A 33 -23.52 -10.05 3.69
N LYS A 34 -24.49 -10.95 3.89
CA LYS A 34 -25.73 -10.72 4.64
C LYS A 34 -25.53 -10.80 6.15
N ASP A 35 -24.50 -11.52 6.61
CA ASP A 35 -24.24 -11.75 8.03
C ASP A 35 -23.52 -10.55 8.66
N VAL A 36 -24.28 -9.46 8.83
CA VAL A 36 -23.74 -8.17 9.30
C VAL A 36 -23.05 -8.32 10.65
N ASP A 37 -23.56 -9.15 11.56
CA ASP A 37 -22.98 -9.36 12.88
C ASP A 37 -21.62 -10.05 12.84
N LEU A 38 -21.45 -11.03 11.95
CA LEU A 38 -20.16 -11.68 11.70
C LEU A 38 -19.17 -10.69 11.09
N LEU A 39 -19.59 -9.96 10.05
CA LEU A 39 -18.74 -8.99 9.37
C LEU A 39 -18.31 -7.83 10.27
N ARG A 40 -19.17 -7.40 11.20
CA ARG A 40 -18.87 -6.38 12.21
C ARG A 40 -17.70 -6.79 13.11
N ARG A 41 -17.56 -8.07 13.46
CA ARG A 41 -16.42 -8.59 14.27
C ARG A 41 -15.08 -8.45 13.54
N PHE A 42 -15.10 -8.54 12.21
CA PHE A 42 -13.94 -8.33 11.34
C PHE A 42 -13.67 -6.84 11.03
N MET A 43 -14.53 -5.94 11.48
CA MET A 43 -14.35 -4.50 11.36
C MET A 43 -13.84 -3.86 12.66
N SER A 44 -13.13 -2.76 12.52
CA SER A 44 -12.81 -1.83 13.61
C SER A 44 -13.95 -0.83 13.79
N ASP A 45 -14.01 -0.19 14.95
CA ASP A 45 -14.95 0.87 15.29
C ASP A 45 -14.93 2.05 14.31
N ARG A 46 -13.84 2.23 13.56
CA ARG A 46 -13.73 3.23 12.48
C ARG A 46 -14.27 2.74 11.13
N ALA A 47 -14.98 1.60 11.12
CA ALA A 47 -15.43 0.90 9.93
C ALA A 47 -14.29 0.50 8.97
N LYS A 48 -13.11 0.15 9.50
CA LYS A 48 -11.98 -0.37 8.72
C LYS A 48 -11.87 -1.88 8.87
N ILE A 49 -11.52 -2.60 7.81
CA ILE A 49 -11.32 -4.06 7.86
C ILE A 49 -10.09 -4.35 8.73
N ARG A 50 -10.22 -5.22 9.74
CA ARG A 50 -9.11 -5.63 10.60
C ARG A 50 -8.12 -6.48 9.82
N ALA A 51 -6.83 -6.28 10.10
CA ALA A 51 -5.77 -7.03 9.46
C ALA A 51 -5.76 -8.50 9.92
N ARG A 52 -5.34 -9.39 9.02
CA ARG A 52 -5.22 -10.84 9.25
C ARG A 52 -4.52 -11.20 10.57
N ARG A 53 -3.45 -10.47 10.93
CA ARG A 53 -2.68 -10.69 12.17
C ARG A 53 -3.47 -10.43 13.46
N VAL A 54 -4.54 -9.65 13.40
CA VAL A 54 -5.37 -9.30 14.56
C VAL A 54 -6.41 -10.39 14.79
N THR A 55 -7.07 -10.82 13.71
CA THR A 55 -8.18 -11.80 13.74
C THR A 55 -7.73 -13.25 13.66
N GLY A 56 -6.50 -13.51 13.21
CA GLY A 56 -5.94 -14.86 13.11
C GLY A 56 -6.28 -15.61 11.82
N ASN A 57 -7.11 -15.03 10.95
CA ASN A 57 -7.62 -15.67 9.73
C ASN A 57 -6.52 -16.17 8.77
N ASP A 58 -6.84 -17.17 7.94
CA ASP A 58 -5.98 -17.53 6.81
C ASP A 58 -6.02 -16.47 5.69
N ALA A 59 -5.03 -16.48 4.77
CA ALA A 59 -4.99 -15.59 3.62
C ALA A 59 -6.18 -15.79 2.67
N GLN A 60 -6.66 -17.02 2.47
CA GLN A 60 -7.85 -17.28 1.67
C GLN A 60 -9.11 -16.75 2.35
N GLN A 61 -9.30 -17.10 3.63
CA GLN A 61 -10.41 -16.60 4.44
C GLN A 61 -10.46 -15.07 4.47
N GLN A 62 -9.30 -14.40 4.64
CA GLN A 62 -9.23 -12.95 4.65
C GLN A 62 -9.68 -12.33 3.31
N ARG A 63 -9.39 -12.97 2.17
CA ARG A 63 -9.87 -12.52 0.85
C ARG A 63 -11.39 -12.64 0.76
N HIS A 64 -11.96 -13.77 1.18
CA HIS A 64 -13.41 -13.97 1.21
C HIS A 64 -14.12 -12.95 2.11
N VAL A 65 -13.63 -12.75 3.34
CA VAL A 65 -14.16 -11.73 4.25
C VAL A 65 -14.05 -10.33 3.66
N ALA A 66 -12.92 -9.99 3.02
CA ALA A 66 -12.76 -8.68 2.41
C ALA A 66 -13.72 -8.45 1.25
N MET A 67 -13.99 -9.48 0.43
CA MET A 67 -15.00 -9.41 -0.64
C MET A 67 -16.41 -9.27 -0.06
N ALA A 68 -16.77 -10.10 0.92
CA ALA A 68 -18.07 -10.03 1.59
C ALA A 68 -18.32 -8.64 2.22
N ILE A 69 -17.31 -8.04 2.88
CA ILE A 69 -17.43 -6.69 3.44
C ILE A 69 -17.58 -5.63 2.34
N LYS A 70 -16.91 -5.77 1.20
CA LYS A 70 -17.06 -4.83 0.07
C LYS A 70 -18.48 -4.89 -0.48
N ASN A 71 -18.98 -6.09 -0.78
CA ASN A 71 -20.34 -6.30 -1.27
C ASN A 71 -21.37 -5.79 -0.25
N ALA A 72 -21.19 -6.08 1.04
CA ALA A 72 -22.08 -5.59 2.10
C ALA A 72 -22.11 -4.05 2.20
N ARG A 73 -21.02 -3.37 1.85
CA ARG A 73 -20.98 -1.90 1.79
C ARG A 73 -21.68 -1.34 0.57
N GLU A 74 -21.54 -2.01 -0.57
CA GLU A 74 -22.28 -1.67 -1.80
C GLU A 74 -23.80 -1.83 -1.59
N MET A 75 -24.20 -2.85 -0.82
CA MET A 75 -25.60 -3.08 -0.41
C MET A 75 -26.04 -2.21 0.77
N ALA A 76 -25.24 -1.23 1.19
CA ALA A 76 -25.51 -0.32 2.30
C ALA A 76 -25.79 -0.98 3.67
N LEU A 77 -25.44 -2.27 3.86
CA LEU A 77 -25.56 -2.96 5.15
C LEU A 77 -24.48 -2.52 6.15
N LEU A 78 -23.32 -2.10 5.64
CA LEU A 78 -22.16 -1.70 6.45
C LEU A 78 -21.65 -0.30 6.04
N PRO A 79 -21.19 0.53 7.01
CA PRO A 79 -20.64 1.83 6.71
C PRO A 79 -19.24 1.76 6.09
N TYR A 80 -18.94 2.72 5.20
CA TYR A 80 -17.58 2.93 4.66
C TYR A 80 -16.65 3.64 5.64
N THR A 81 -17.19 4.57 6.42
CA THR A 81 -16.44 5.35 7.40
C THR A 81 -17.29 5.58 8.64
N HIS A 82 -16.66 5.44 9.82
CA HIS A 82 -17.26 5.86 11.07
C HIS A 82 -16.31 6.87 11.72
N ARG A 83 -16.72 8.15 11.70
CA ARG A 83 -15.96 9.24 12.32
C ARG A 83 -16.20 9.17 13.82
N VAL A 84 -15.19 8.70 14.56
CA VAL A 84 -15.16 8.86 16.00
C VAL A 84 -14.84 10.32 16.28
N THR A 85 -15.87 11.13 16.52
CA THR A 85 -15.72 12.49 17.04
C THR A 85 -15.23 12.36 18.48
N THR A 86 -13.91 12.28 18.64
CA THR A 86 -13.35 12.59 19.95
C THR A 86 -13.72 14.05 20.17
N GLN A 87 -14.70 14.33 21.04
CA GLN A 87 -14.87 15.67 21.56
C GLN A 87 -13.49 16.09 22.03
N ARG A 88 -12.89 17.05 21.31
CA ARG A 88 -11.66 17.67 21.77
C ARG A 88 -12.08 18.35 23.05
N GLY A 89 -11.84 17.70 24.18
CA GLY A 89 -12.03 18.29 25.47
C GLY A 89 -11.31 19.63 25.43
N ALA A 90 -12.08 20.71 25.53
CA ALA A 90 -11.53 22.01 25.84
C ALA A 90 -10.66 21.82 27.09
N GLY A 91 -9.39 22.18 27.00
CA GLY A 91 -8.50 22.23 28.15
C GLY A 91 -8.14 20.88 28.79
N ARG A 92 -7.12 20.22 28.24
CA ARG A 92 -6.08 19.67 29.13
C ARG A 92 -4.80 20.41 28.81
N GLY A 93 -4.52 21.42 29.63
CA GLY A 93 -3.29 22.19 29.59
C GLY A 93 -2.10 21.25 29.60
N ARG A 94 -1.41 21.18 28.46
CA ARG A 94 -0.03 20.72 28.39
C ARG A 94 0.85 21.98 28.35
N GLY A 95 0.67 22.82 29.36
CA GLY A 95 1.68 23.75 29.83
C GLY A 95 2.60 22.96 30.74
N GLY A 96 3.91 23.07 30.53
CA GLY A 96 4.92 22.29 31.23
C GLY A 96 5.99 21.83 30.26
N ASP A 97 7.06 22.63 30.19
CA ASP A 97 8.42 22.15 29.91
C ASP A 97 8.78 21.80 28.45
N ARG A 98 8.20 22.50 27.47
CA ARG A 98 8.93 22.70 26.20
C ARG A 98 9.89 23.86 26.37
N GLU A 99 10.94 23.61 27.13
CA GLU A 99 12.19 24.36 27.03
C GLU A 99 12.54 24.46 25.55
N ALA A 100 12.68 25.68 25.06
CA ALA A 100 12.71 26.00 23.64
C ALA A 100 13.73 25.11 22.92
N ARG A 101 13.23 24.14 22.14
CA ARG A 101 14.10 23.31 21.31
C ARG A 101 14.86 24.27 20.38
N PRO A 102 16.20 24.30 20.42
CA PRO A 102 16.96 25.25 19.63
C PRO A 102 16.63 25.06 18.14
N PRO A 103 16.59 26.16 17.35
CA PRO A 103 16.39 26.06 15.92
C PRO A 103 17.45 25.11 15.34
N ARG A 104 17.00 24.19 14.48
CA ARG A 104 17.92 23.31 13.77
C ARG A 104 18.79 24.19 12.87
N PRO A 105 20.11 24.02 12.83
CA PRO A 105 20.96 24.81 11.94
C PRO A 105 20.51 24.60 10.49
N SER A 106 20.22 25.69 9.80
CA SER A 106 19.88 25.72 8.38
C SER A 106 21.10 25.28 7.58
N HIS A 107 21.08 24.06 7.05
CA HIS A 107 22.05 23.62 6.04
C HIS A 107 21.52 23.99 4.65
N ASP A 108 21.36 25.30 4.42
CA ASP A 108 20.92 25.90 3.15
C ASP A 108 22.05 26.74 2.54
N THR A 109 23.30 26.33 2.75
CA THR A 109 24.42 26.80 1.93
C THR A 109 24.61 25.77 0.82
N PRO A 110 24.24 26.08 -0.43
CA PRO A 110 24.56 25.19 -1.55
C PRO A 110 26.08 25.02 -1.63
N PRO A 111 26.58 23.81 -1.97
CA PRO A 111 28.01 23.59 -2.12
C PRO A 111 28.56 24.53 -3.21
N PRO A 112 29.78 25.08 -3.04
CA PRO A 112 30.40 25.87 -4.10
C PRO A 112 30.56 25.00 -5.35
N PRO A 113 30.37 25.56 -6.56
CA PRO A 113 30.69 24.84 -7.78
C PRO A 113 32.18 24.47 -7.77
N PRO A 114 32.57 23.32 -8.37
CA PRO A 114 33.97 22.98 -8.47
C PRO A 114 34.69 24.07 -9.27
N SER A 115 35.80 24.56 -8.71
CA SER A 115 36.71 25.47 -9.40
C SER A 115 37.22 24.77 -10.67
N VAL A 116 36.75 25.23 -11.83
CA VAL A 116 37.36 24.87 -13.11
C VAL A 116 38.70 25.58 -13.18
N THR A 117 39.73 24.93 -12.65
CA THR A 117 41.11 25.26 -13.00
C THR A 117 41.26 24.85 -14.45
N GLY A 118 41.21 25.83 -15.34
CA GLY A 118 41.35 25.61 -16.77
C GLY A 118 42.75 25.11 -17.07
N ASP A 119 42.81 23.86 -17.52
CA ASP A 119 43.74 23.44 -18.56
C ASP A 119 42.92 22.68 -19.59
N ALA A 120 43.14 23.08 -20.84
CA ALA A 120 42.29 22.83 -21.98
C ALA A 120 42.38 21.40 -22.48
N GLU A 121 41.24 20.70 -22.54
CA GLU A 121 41.00 19.68 -23.56
C GLU A 121 39.62 19.97 -24.16
N ARG A 122 39.63 20.65 -25.31
CA ARG A 122 38.48 20.67 -26.20
C ARG A 122 38.32 19.24 -26.70
N GLU A 123 37.34 18.52 -26.19
CA GLU A 123 36.83 17.33 -26.86
C GLU A 123 36.15 17.82 -28.15
N GLU A 124 36.88 17.63 -29.24
CA GLU A 124 36.42 17.73 -30.62
C GLU A 124 35.29 16.72 -30.79
N PHE A 125 34.05 17.20 -30.75
CA PHE A 125 32.88 16.40 -31.11
C PHE A 125 32.94 16.15 -32.61
N ASP A 126 33.59 15.04 -32.96
CA ASP A 126 33.67 14.52 -34.32
C ASP A 126 32.27 14.34 -34.91
N GLU A 127 32.18 14.68 -36.19
CA GLU A 127 31.00 14.66 -37.05
C GLU A 127 30.09 13.43 -36.83
N LEU A 128 28.81 13.70 -36.58
CA LEU A 128 27.76 12.68 -36.69
C LEU A 128 27.60 12.28 -38.17
N PRO A 129 27.76 11.00 -38.55
CA PRO A 129 27.39 10.56 -39.89
C PRO A 129 25.88 10.67 -40.08
N SER A 130 25.50 11.32 -41.18
CA SER A 130 24.13 11.69 -41.56
C SER A 130 23.24 10.54 -42.08
N ASP A 131 23.61 9.28 -41.87
CA ASP A 131 22.89 8.15 -42.47
C ASP A 131 22.39 7.17 -41.39
N ILE A 132 21.20 7.45 -40.86
CA ILE A 132 20.36 6.43 -40.27
C ILE A 132 19.55 5.82 -41.43
N PRO A 133 19.87 4.61 -41.92
CA PRO A 133 18.99 3.94 -42.88
C PRO A 133 17.65 3.66 -42.18
N ALA A 134 16.56 4.08 -42.82
CA ALA A 134 15.20 3.85 -42.39
C ALA A 134 14.96 2.34 -42.17
N GLY A 135 15.08 1.92 -40.91
CA GLY A 135 14.75 0.58 -40.45
C GLY A 135 13.24 0.39 -40.39
N GLU A 136 12.70 0.06 -41.55
CA GLU A 136 11.51 -0.76 -41.81
C GLU A 136 10.75 -1.25 -40.56
N VAL A 137 9.63 -0.59 -40.28
CA VAL A 137 8.59 -1.08 -39.36
C VAL A 137 8.04 -2.39 -39.91
N ARG A 138 8.49 -3.51 -39.35
CA ARG A 138 7.91 -4.82 -39.62
C ARG A 138 6.55 -4.91 -38.94
N ALA A 139 5.52 -4.46 -39.64
CA ALA A 139 4.12 -4.70 -39.31
C ALA A 139 3.76 -6.11 -39.78
N ASP A 140 4.08 -7.12 -38.98
CA ASP A 140 3.58 -8.47 -39.18
C ASP A 140 2.99 -9.00 -37.86
N ASN A 141 1.66 -8.99 -37.83
CA ASN A 141 0.80 -10.04 -37.28
C ASN A 141 1.01 -10.50 -35.82
N VAL A 142 0.15 -9.98 -34.93
CA VAL A 142 -0.52 -10.82 -33.93
C VAL A 142 -2.02 -10.55 -34.04
N GLU A 143 -2.63 -11.22 -35.00
CA GLU A 143 -4.06 -11.47 -35.05
C GLU A 143 -4.39 -12.34 -33.83
N ALA A 144 -4.79 -11.71 -32.73
CA ALA A 144 -5.30 -12.41 -31.57
C ALA A 144 -6.69 -12.94 -31.93
N GLU A 145 -6.69 -14.16 -32.43
CA GLU A 145 -7.86 -15.03 -32.54
C GLU A 145 -8.63 -14.97 -31.21
N VAL A 146 -9.85 -14.45 -31.25
CA VAL A 146 -10.82 -14.53 -30.16
C VAL A 146 -11.50 -15.89 -30.33
N PRO A 147 -11.22 -16.92 -29.51
CA PRO A 147 -12.04 -18.12 -29.57
C PRO A 147 -13.42 -17.80 -29.00
N ALA A 148 -14.39 -17.83 -29.90
CA ALA A 148 -15.80 -17.91 -29.58
C ALA A 148 -16.04 -19.11 -28.63
N GLY A 149 -16.43 -18.82 -27.39
CA GLY A 149 -16.99 -19.81 -26.48
C GLY A 149 -18.44 -20.11 -26.88
N PRO A 150 -18.87 -21.38 -26.87
CA PRO A 150 -20.13 -21.80 -27.47
C PRO A 150 -21.35 -21.32 -26.69
N ASP A 151 -22.29 -20.82 -27.47
CA ASP A 151 -23.71 -20.66 -27.18
C ASP A 151 -24.27 -21.93 -26.52
N GLN A 152 -24.71 -21.82 -25.26
CA GLN A 152 -25.50 -22.83 -24.58
C GLN A 152 -26.66 -22.14 -23.86
N ASN A 153 -27.68 -21.77 -24.63
CA ASN A 153 -29.05 -21.67 -24.15
C ASN A 153 -29.99 -22.27 -25.22
N GLN A 154 -30.09 -23.59 -25.21
CA GLN A 154 -31.25 -24.31 -25.70
C GLN A 154 -31.77 -25.24 -24.59
N GLU A 155 -33.07 -25.05 -24.34
CA GLU A 155 -34.06 -26.00 -23.81
C GLU A 155 -34.19 -26.19 -22.29
N GLY A 156 -35.41 -25.91 -21.81
CA GLY A 156 -35.92 -26.17 -20.46
C GLY A 156 -37.03 -25.23 -20.04
#